data_AF-A0A7K7IH40-F1
#
_entry.id   AF-A0A7K7IH40-F1
#
_cell.length_a   1.000
_cell.length_b   1.000
_cell.length_c   1.000
_cell.angle_alpha   90.00
_cell.angle_beta   90.00
_cell.angle_gamma   90.00
#
_symmetry.space_group_name_H-M   'P 1'
#
loop_
_entity.id
_entity.type
_entity.pdbx_description
1 polymer ?
#
loop_
_entity_poly.entity_id
_entity_poly.type
_entity_poly.pdbx_seq_one_letter_code
_entity_poly.pdbx_strand_id
1 'polypeptide(L)' 'VTFSVSNIFPEKGMDIFLLNARTGEIHLAGTVDYEEVRLYEIQIEARDKGTPSLSGHCKVV' A
#
# COMPACT_ATOMS: atom_id res chain seq x y z
N VAL A 1 3.12 -4.39 15.06
CA VAL A 1 3.00 -4.55 13.61
C VAL A 1 3.19 -3.19 12.97
N THR A 2 3.91 -3.12 11.86
CA THR A 2 4.07 -1.93 11.02
C THR A 2 3.71 -2.30 9.59
N PHE A 3 2.98 -1.41 8.93
CA PHE A 3 2.55 -1.60 7.54
C PHE A 3 3.43 -0.78 6.60
N SER A 4 3.79 -1.36 5.47
CA SER A 4 4.56 -0.69 4.43
C SER A 4 4.07 -1.12 3.05
N VAL A 5 4.15 -0.20 2.10
CA VAL A 5 3.94 -0.51 0.69
C VAL A 5 5.21 -1.19 0.16
N SER A 6 5.08 -2.41 -0.35
CA SER A 6 6.20 -3.13 -0.98
C SER A 6 6.26 -2.86 -2.49
N ASN A 7 5.12 -2.68 -3.15
CA ASN A 7 5.04 -2.34 -4.57
C ASN A 7 3.70 -1.68 -4.91
N ILE A 8 3.69 -0.80 -5.92
CA ILE A 8 2.46 -0.23 -6.50
C ILE A 8 2.59 -0.23 -8.02
N PHE A 9 1.52 -0.66 -8.71
CA PHE A 9 1.43 -0.62 -10.16
C PHE A 9 0.12 0.02 -10.63
N PRO A 10 0.15 0.99 -11.56
CA PRO A 10 1.35 1.65 -12.10
C PRO A 10 2.03 2.57 -11.06
N GLU A 11 3.31 2.92 -11.28
CA GLU A 11 4.12 3.71 -10.33
C GLU A 11 3.47 5.03 -9.90
N LYS A 12 2.61 5.62 -10.76
CA LYS A 12 1.80 6.81 -10.46
C LYS A 12 0.99 6.68 -9.16
N GLY A 13 0.64 5.46 -8.75
CA GLY A 13 -0.08 5.23 -7.50
C GLY A 13 0.72 5.61 -6.24
N MET A 14 2.05 5.69 -6.30
CA MET A 14 2.89 6.15 -5.17
C MET A 14 2.53 7.57 -4.70
N ASP A 15 2.12 8.44 -5.63
CA ASP A 15 1.74 9.83 -5.32
C ASP A 15 0.24 9.97 -4.97
N ILE A 16 -0.55 8.93 -5.21
CA ILE A 16 -2.01 8.95 -5.08
C ILE A 16 -2.46 8.29 -3.77
N PHE A 17 -1.77 7.25 -3.30
CA PHE A 17 -2.17 6.49 -2.12
C PHE A 17 -1.19 6.69 -0.95
N LEU A 18 -1.74 7.02 0.21
CA LEU A 18 -1.00 7.10 1.47
C LEU A 18 -1.39 5.93 2.37
N LEU A 19 -0.39 5.22 2.88
CA LEU A 19 -0.56 4.17 3.88
C LEU A 19 -0.14 4.68 5.25
N ASN A 20 -1.04 4.61 6.23
CA ASN A 20 -0.68 4.82 7.61
C ASN A 20 0.06 3.58 8.15
N ALA A 21 1.37 3.71 8.36
CA ALA A 21 2.23 2.59 8.81
C ALA A 21 1.84 1.99 10.18
N ARG A 22 1.00 2.69 10.98
CA ARG A 22 0.55 2.22 12.30
C ARG A 22 -0.81 1.55 12.26
N THR A 23 -1.77 2.13 11.54
CA THR A 23 -3.17 1.65 11.51
C THR A 23 -3.44 0.73 10.32
N GLY A 24 -2.67 0.84 9.23
CA GLY A 24 -2.92 0.15 7.98
C GLY A 24 -3.99 0.83 7.11
N GLU A 25 -4.50 1.99 7.52
CA GLU A 25 -5.47 2.76 6.73
C GLU A 25 -4.82 3.32 5.46
N ILE A 26 -5.56 3.23 4.35
CA ILE A 26 -5.16 3.77 3.05
C ILE A 26 -6.04 4.97 2.73
N HIS A 27 -5.42 6.12 2.50
CA HIS A 27 -6.09 7.36 2.10
C HIS A 27 -5.62 7.82 0.72
N LEU A 28 -6.44 8.64 0.06
CA LEU A 28 -6.05 9.31 -1.17
C LEU A 28 -5.32 10.62 -0.85
N ALA A 29 -4.15 10.83 -1.45
CA ALA A 29 -3.44 12.11 -1.52
C ALA A 29 -3.63 12.82 -2.86
N GLY A 30 -4.05 12.08 -3.90
CA GLY A 30 -4.28 12.59 -5.24
C GLY A 30 -5.63 12.17 -5.80
N THR A 31 -5.89 12.57 -7.04
CA THR A 31 -7.09 12.19 -7.78
C THR A 31 -6.90 10.88 -8.51
N VAL A 32 -7.95 10.06 -8.54
CA VAL A 32 -8.02 8.84 -9.36
C VAL A 32 -8.93 9.14 -10.55
N ASP A 33 -8.42 8.92 -11.75
CA ASP A 33 -9.14 9.09 -13.01
C ASP A 33 -9.10 7.75 -13.76
N TYR A 34 -10.27 7.18 -14.04
CA TYR A 34 -10.40 5.84 -14.63
C TYR A 34 -9.97 5.82 -16.10
N GLU A 35 -10.18 6.93 -16.81
CA GLU A 35 -9.78 7.12 -18.20
C GLU A 35 -8.25 7.17 -18.33
N GLU A 36 -7.55 7.65 -17.31
CA GLU A 36 -6.09 7.68 -17.26
C GLU A 36 -5.49 6.36 -16.77
N VAL A 37 -5.97 5.84 -15.63
CA VAL A 37 -5.51 4.57 -15.05
C VAL A 37 -6.71 3.75 -14.57
N ARG A 38 -6.91 2.60 -15.21
CA ARG A 38 -8.07 1.74 -14.95
C ARG A 38 -7.97 0.90 -13.67
N LEU A 39 -6.74 0.62 -13.22
CA LEU A 39 -6.49 -0.27 -12.09
C LEU A 39 -5.19 0.13 -11.40
N TYR A 40 -5.25 0.21 -10.07
CA TYR A 40 -4.08 0.32 -9.22
C TYR A 40 -3.97 -0.95 -8.39
N GLU A 41 -2.84 -1.64 -8.47
CA GLU A 41 -2.52 -2.77 -7.63
C GLU A 41 -1.49 -2.34 -6.59
N ILE A 42 -1.82 -2.49 -5.31
CA ILE A 42 -0.97 -2.12 -4.18
C ILE A 42 -0.62 -3.38 -3.38
N GLN A 43 0.66 -3.65 -3.25
CA GLN A 43 1.18 -4.71 -2.38
C GLN A 43 1.57 -4.12 -1.03
N ILE A 44 0.99 -4.67 0.04
CA ILE A 44 1.21 -4.25 1.42
C ILE A 44 1.91 -5.37 2.19
N GLU A 45 2.92 -5.01 2.96
CA GLU A 45 3.56 -5.88 3.95
C GLU A 45 3.21 -5.40 5.35
N ALA A 46 2.80 -6.34 6.21
CA ALA A 46 2.61 -6.15 7.64
C ALA A 46 3.69 -6.92 8.40
N ARG A 47 4.60 -6.22 9.05
CA ARG A 47 5.72 -6.83 9.79
C ARG A 47 5.55 -6.66 11.29
N ASP A 48 5.69 -7.75 12.05
CA ASP A 48 5.67 -7.68 13.51
C ASP A 48 6.99 -7.16 14.11
N LYS A 49 7.06 -7.06 15.43
CA LYS A 49 8.26 -6.61 16.16
C LYS A 49 8.97 -7.78 16.86
N GLY A 50 8.69 -9.01 16.46
CA GLY A 50 9.25 -10.21 17.06
C GLY A 50 10.74 -10.37 16.77
N THR A 51 11.37 -11.36 17.41
CA THR A 51 12.74 -11.80 17.09
C THR A 51 12.75 -13.33 17.04
N PRO A 52 12.78 -13.95 15.85
CA PRO A 52 12.78 -13.31 14.52
C PRO A 52 11.43 -12.62 14.22
N SER A 53 11.46 -11.58 13.39
CA SER A 53 10.24 -10.89 12.96
C SER A 53 9.50 -11.70 11.89
N LEU A 54 8.18 -11.76 11.97
CA LEU A 54 7.32 -12.34 10.93
C LEU A 54 6.68 -11.25 10.08
N SER A 55 6.44 -11.55 8.81
CA SER A 55 5.74 -10.69 7.85
C SER A 55 4.53 -11.40 7.24
N GLY A 56 3.49 -10.62 6.97
CA GLY A 56 2.34 -11.02 6.16
C GLY A 56 2.21 -10.09 4.95
N HIS A 57 1.69 -10.61 3.83
CA HIS A 57 1.55 -9.87 2.59
C HIS A 57 0.10 -9.84 2.12
N CYS A 58 -0.34 -8.70 1.59
CA CYS A 58 -1.69 -8.50 1.06
C CYS A 58 -1.62 -7.70 -0.25
N LYS A 59 -2.66 -7.86 -1.07
CA LYS A 59 -2.83 -7.17 -2.35
C LYS A 59 -4.17 -6.45 -2.36
N VAL A 60 -4.14 -5.17 -2.66
CA VAL A 60 -5.33 -4.31 -2.83
C VAL A 60 -5.45 -3.98 -4.32
N VAL A 61 -6.67 -4.07 -4.86
CA VAL A 61 -7.02 -3.84 -6.27
C VAL A 61 -8.27 -2.99 -6.38
#